data_AF-A0A380MTX8-F1
#
_entry.id   AF-A0A380MTX8-F1
#
_cell.length_a   1.000
_cell.length_b   1.000
_cell.length_c   1.000
_cell.angle_alpha   90.00
_cell.angle_beta   90.00
_cell.angle_gamma   90.00
#
_symmetry.space_group_name_H-M   'P 1'
#
loop_
_entity.id
_entity.type
_entity.pdbx_description
1 polymer ?
#
loop_
_entity_poly.entity_id
_entity_poly.type
_entity_poly.pdbx_seq_one_letter_code
_entity_poly.pdbx_strand_id
1 'polypeptide(L)'
;MLLSFYTSDAQTKNTYQVVSESGYIPFAYWDENNTPTGFDIEILKAIAKVENLSFEYKTIPWKVMFDTLDNGTSDIITSGISITDERKSRFTFTDPYFQSDKTVLLGKNNVDIKNIEELKNLKVGVKEASTSEKVIKSFRIQ
;
A
#
# COMPACT_ATOMS: atom_id res chain seq x y z
N MET A 1 0.96 -5.50 4.21
CA MET A 1 2.29 -5.04 4.62
C MET A 1 3.31 -5.98 4.01
N LEU A 2 4.48 -5.46 3.67
CA LEU A 2 5.57 -6.20 3.01
C LEU A 2 6.84 -6.19 3.85
N LEU A 3 7.61 -7.28 3.81
CA LEU A 3 8.85 -7.51 4.55
C LEU A 3 9.97 -7.95 3.60
N SER A 4 11.20 -7.49 3.86
CA SER A 4 12.42 -8.01 3.22
C SER A 4 13.26 -8.80 4.23
N PHE A 5 13.75 -9.99 3.84
CA PHE A 5 14.69 -10.78 4.64
C PHE A 5 16.02 -10.89 3.88
N TYR A 6 17.11 -10.36 4.45
CA TYR A 6 18.47 -10.72 4.05
C TYR A 6 18.97 -11.80 5.01
N THR A 7 19.39 -12.95 4.48
CA THR A 7 20.05 -14.01 5.25
C THR A 7 21.53 -13.67 5.46
N SER A 8 21.82 -12.98 6.56
CA SER A 8 23.13 -12.99 7.22
C SER A 8 22.87 -12.78 8.71
N ASP A 9 23.44 -13.64 9.56
CA ASP A 9 23.40 -13.66 11.03
C ASP A 9 22.36 -12.77 11.72
N ALA A 10 21.46 -13.39 12.48
CA ALA A 10 20.42 -12.74 13.28
C ALA A 10 21.01 -11.76 14.32
N GLN A 11 21.47 -10.61 13.86
CA GLN A 11 21.68 -9.42 14.65
C GLN A 11 20.29 -8.85 14.87
N THR A 12 19.79 -8.98 16.10
CA THR A 12 18.48 -8.47 16.50
C THR A 12 18.41 -6.98 16.22
N LYS A 13 17.83 -6.63 15.07
CA LYS A 13 17.55 -5.26 14.68
C LYS A 13 16.38 -4.78 15.53
N ASN A 14 16.67 -3.92 16.50
CA ASN A 14 15.64 -3.40 17.41
C ASN A 14 14.76 -2.32 16.77
N THR A 15 15.20 -1.71 15.65
CA THR A 15 14.48 -0.63 14.97
C THR A 15 14.31 -0.91 13.49
N TYR A 16 13.06 -0.99 13.01
CA TYR A 16 12.71 -1.21 11.61
C TYR A 16 12.38 0.10 10.89
N GLN A 17 12.81 0.23 9.64
CA GLN A 17 12.49 1.35 8.76
C GLN A 17 11.18 1.05 8.03
N VAL A 18 10.10 1.73 8.43
CA VAL A 18 8.77 1.59 7.84
C VAL A 18 8.51 2.75 6.88
N VAL A 19 8.05 2.43 5.67
CA VAL A 19 7.67 3.42 4.67
C VAL A 19 6.22 3.25 4.25
N SER A 20 5.51 4.37 4.16
CA SER A 20 4.19 4.44 3.50
C SER A 20 4.20 5.46 2.38
N GLU A 21 3.13 5.46 1.58
CA GLU A 21 2.88 6.59 0.72
C GLU A 21 2.58 7.87 1.52
N SER A 22 2.79 9.02 0.89
CA SER A 22 2.46 10.36 1.39
C SER A 22 0.96 10.53 1.65
N GLY A 23 0.50 10.06 2.81
CA GLY A 23 -0.84 10.30 3.35
C GLY A 23 -1.92 9.49 2.64
N TYR A 24 -2.19 8.28 3.15
CA TYR A 24 -3.27 7.42 2.68
C TYR A 24 -4.30 7.18 3.78
N ILE A 25 -5.14 8.17 4.03
CA ILE A 25 -6.21 8.08 5.02
C ILE A 25 -7.24 7.03 4.58
N PRO A 26 -7.71 6.13 5.47
CA PRO A 26 -7.43 6.05 6.91
C PRO A 26 -6.32 5.07 7.30
N PHE A 27 -5.52 4.58 6.34
CA PHE A 27 -4.55 3.50 6.54
C PHE A 27 -3.22 3.98 7.14
N ALA A 28 -2.60 5.01 6.58
CA ALA A 28 -1.28 5.45 7.03
C ALA A 28 -1.06 6.93 6.72
N TYR A 29 -0.95 7.76 7.76
CA TYR A 29 -0.83 9.20 7.65
C TYR A 29 -0.20 9.80 8.91
N TRP A 30 0.17 11.08 8.84
CA TRP A 30 0.54 11.88 10.01
C TRP A 30 -0.67 12.68 10.45
N ASP A 31 -1.01 12.66 11.74
CA ASP A 31 -2.08 13.48 12.28
C ASP A 31 -1.67 14.95 12.46
N GLU A 32 -2.60 15.78 12.95
CA GLU A 32 -2.38 17.21 13.18
C GLU A 32 -1.26 17.51 14.19
N ASN A 33 -0.87 16.53 15.02
CA ASN A 33 0.20 16.64 16.00
C ASN A 33 1.53 16.09 15.47
N ASN A 34 1.65 15.81 14.17
CA ASN A 34 2.79 15.11 13.57
C ASN A 34 3.07 13.75 14.22
N THR A 35 2.03 13.04 14.63
CA THR A 35 2.13 11.64 15.09
C THR A 35 1.71 10.70 13.96
N PRO A 36 2.51 9.67 13.64
CA PRO A 36 2.11 8.71 12.62
C PRO A 36 0.98 7.84 13.14
N THR A 37 -0.09 7.71 12.37
CA THR A 37 -1.30 6.96 12.73
C THR A 37 -2.04 6.46 11.48
N GLY A 38 -3.22 5.87 11.69
CA GLY A 38 -4.00 5.14 10.70
C GLY A 38 -3.93 3.64 10.90
N PHE A 39 -4.85 2.93 10.28
CA PHE A 39 -5.07 1.49 10.50
C PHE A 39 -3.80 0.63 10.37
N ASP A 40 -3.00 0.83 9.30
CA ASP A 40 -1.74 0.10 9.09
C ASP A 40 -0.71 0.40 10.19
N ILE A 41 -0.63 1.67 10.62
CA ILE A 41 0.33 2.13 11.61
C ILE A 41 -0.05 1.66 13.01
N GLU A 42 -1.34 1.65 13.34
CA GLU A 42 -1.81 1.15 14.64
C GLU A 42 -1.60 -0.38 14.76
N ILE A 43 -1.76 -1.14 13.67
CA ILE A 43 -1.38 -2.56 13.65
C ILE A 43 0.12 -2.72 13.91
N LEU A 44 0.97 -1.94 13.23
CA LEU A 44 2.42 -1.95 13.43
C LEU A 44 2.83 -1.61 14.86
N LYS A 45 2.21 -0.59 15.47
CA LYS A 45 2.44 -0.24 16.89
C LYS A 45 2.06 -1.37 17.84
N ALA A 46 0.95 -2.05 17.57
CA ALA A 46 0.51 -3.19 18.39
C ALA A 46 1.53 -4.34 18.30
N ILE A 47 1.99 -4.68 17.09
CA ILE A 47 3.04 -5.70 16.88
C ILE A 47 4.33 -5.29 17.58
N ALA A 48 4.80 -4.07 17.36
CA ALA A 48 6.03 -3.55 17.96
C ALA A 48 6.00 -3.63 19.50
N LYS A 49 4.84 -3.36 20.12
CA LYS A 49 4.64 -3.49 21.56
C LYS A 49 4.72 -4.93 22.05
N VAL A 50 4.15 -5.89 21.33
CA VAL A 50 4.16 -7.32 21.71
C VAL A 50 5.55 -7.91 21.54
N GLU A 51 6.23 -7.57 20.45
CA GLU A 51 7.54 -8.11 20.08
C GLU A 51 8.72 -7.34 20.71
N ASN A 52 8.44 -6.28 21.47
CA ASN A 52 9.44 -5.37 22.05
C ASN A 52 10.42 -4.79 20.99
N LEU A 53 9.85 -4.37 19.87
CA LEU A 53 10.55 -3.74 18.74
C LEU A 53 10.20 -2.26 18.65
N SER A 54 11.02 -1.52 17.90
CA SER A 54 10.77 -0.13 17.52
C SER A 54 10.72 0.00 16.00
N PHE A 55 10.13 1.09 15.51
CA PHE A 55 10.22 1.44 14.10
C PHE A 55 10.30 2.95 13.90
N GLU A 56 10.96 3.35 12.82
CA GLU A 56 10.95 4.70 12.30
C GLU A 56 10.05 4.76 11.08
N TYR A 57 9.16 5.74 11.04
CA TYR A 57 8.18 5.89 9.98
C TYR A 57 8.49 7.10 9.12
N LYS A 58 8.48 6.90 7.80
CA LYS A 58 8.55 7.98 6.81
C LYS A 58 7.55 7.77 5.69
N THR A 59 7.21 8.84 5.01
CA THR A 59 6.31 8.79 3.86
C THR A 59 7.02 9.26 2.59
N ILE A 60 6.83 8.54 1.49
CA ILE A 60 7.37 8.90 0.17
C ILE A 60 6.32 8.69 -0.93
N PRO A 61 6.55 9.08 -2.19
CA PRO A 61 5.59 8.80 -3.25
C PRO A 61 5.39 7.30 -3.49
N TRP A 62 4.14 6.86 -3.70
CA TRP A 62 3.77 5.45 -3.94
C TRP A 62 4.67 4.72 -4.95
N LYS A 63 5.00 5.40 -6.05
CA LYS A 63 5.75 4.83 -7.17
C LYS A 63 7.14 4.34 -6.79
N VAL A 64 7.80 5.03 -5.87
CA VAL A 64 9.18 4.74 -5.43
C VAL A 64 9.22 3.92 -4.14
N MET A 65 8.06 3.63 -3.54
CA MET A 65 7.97 2.90 -2.28
C MET A 65 8.40 1.44 -2.39
N PHE A 66 8.12 0.78 -3.52
CA PHE A 66 8.57 -0.59 -3.71
C PHE A 66 10.09 -0.68 -3.89
N ASP A 67 10.69 0.34 -4.51
CA ASP A 67 12.13 0.39 -4.72
C ASP A 67 12.91 0.50 -3.40
N THR A 68 12.30 1.05 -2.33
CA THR A 68 12.94 1.12 -1.01
C THR A 68 13.09 -0.24 -0.34
N LEU A 69 12.23 -1.22 -0.67
CA LEU A 69 12.45 -2.61 -0.27
C LEU A 69 13.56 -3.25 -1.10
N ASP A 70 13.52 -3.06 -2.42
CA ASP A 70 14.49 -3.68 -3.34
C ASP A 70 15.94 -3.23 -3.03
N ASN A 71 16.12 -1.96 -2.67
CA ASN A 71 17.44 -1.40 -2.35
C ASN A 71 17.80 -1.46 -0.85
N GLY A 72 16.92 -2.03 0.00
CA GLY A 72 17.15 -2.18 1.43
C GLY A 72 17.10 -0.89 2.27
N THR A 73 16.63 0.24 1.73
CA THR A 73 16.49 1.50 2.48
C THR A 73 15.22 1.58 3.34
N SER A 74 14.34 0.58 3.20
CA SER A 74 13.23 0.28 4.11
C SER A 74 13.18 -1.21 4.39
N ASP A 75 12.80 -1.59 5.61
CA ASP A 75 12.57 -3.00 5.96
C ASP A 75 11.13 -3.41 5.68
N ILE A 76 10.21 -2.45 5.86
CA ILE A 76 8.77 -2.65 5.78
C ILE A 76 8.14 -1.55 4.94
N ILE A 77 7.21 -1.92 4.07
CA ILE A 77 6.29 -0.94 3.46
C ILE A 77 4.82 -1.27 3.75
N THR A 78 4.06 -0.22 4.00
CA THR A 78 2.62 -0.32 4.32
C THR A 78 1.88 0.87 3.75
N SER A 79 0.71 0.65 3.14
CA SER A 79 -0.13 1.67 2.50
C SER A 79 -1.36 0.98 1.88
N GLY A 80 -2.05 0.12 2.64
CA GLY A 80 -3.18 -0.67 2.13
C GLY A 80 -2.84 -1.51 0.90
N ILE A 81 -1.63 -2.10 0.88
CA ILE A 81 -1.07 -2.73 -0.32
C ILE A 81 -1.79 -4.04 -0.63
N SER A 82 -2.50 -4.09 -1.76
CA SER A 82 -3.12 -5.32 -2.25
C SER A 82 -2.06 -6.40 -2.54
N ILE A 83 -2.35 -7.62 -2.09
CA ILE A 83 -1.55 -8.80 -2.38
C ILE A 83 -1.85 -9.25 -3.82
N THR A 84 -0.81 -9.37 -4.66
CA THR A 84 -0.93 -9.85 -6.05
C THR A 84 0.24 -10.76 -6.39
N ASP A 85 0.08 -11.69 -7.32
CA ASP A 85 1.15 -12.66 -7.68
C ASP A 85 2.43 -11.97 -8.16
N GLU A 86 2.32 -10.92 -8.97
CA GLU A 86 3.47 -10.10 -9.41
C GLU A 86 4.24 -9.44 -8.26
N ARG A 87 3.56 -9.11 -7.16
CA ARG A 87 4.23 -8.55 -5.97
C ARG A 87 4.80 -9.66 -5.11
N LYS A 88 4.10 -10.80 -4.98
CA LYS A 88 4.57 -11.99 -4.25
C LYS A 88 5.82 -12.59 -4.87
N SER A 89 6.00 -12.47 -6.17
CA SER A 89 7.23 -12.93 -6.84
C SER A 89 8.45 -12.05 -6.52
N ARG A 90 8.26 -10.87 -5.90
CA ARG A 90 9.32 -9.92 -5.56
C ARG A 90 9.49 -9.70 -4.06
N PHE A 91 8.40 -9.80 -3.29
CA PHE A 91 8.37 -9.41 -1.89
C PHE A 91 7.60 -10.41 -1.03
N THR A 92 7.95 -10.47 0.25
CA THR A 92 7.22 -11.27 1.25
C THR A 92 6.08 -10.44 1.85
N PHE A 93 4.89 -11.00 1.93
CA PHE A 93 3.73 -10.37 2.55
C PHE A 93 3.48 -10.92 3.95
N THR A 94 2.92 -10.07 4.81
CA THR A 94 2.21 -10.53 6.01
C THR A 94 0.97 -11.34 5.63
N ASP A 95 0.36 -11.97 6.62
CA ASP A 95 -1.03 -12.37 6.50
C ASP A 95 -1.93 -11.17 6.13
N PRO A 96 -3.00 -11.39 5.35
CA PRO A 96 -3.92 -10.34 4.98
C PRO A 96 -4.66 -9.83 6.23
N TYR A 97 -4.71 -8.50 6.38
CA TYR A 97 -5.34 -7.85 7.54
C TYR A 97 -6.51 -6.93 7.15
N PHE A 98 -6.80 -6.78 5.86
CA PHE A 98 -7.92 -5.98 5.35
C PHE A 98 -8.43 -6.53 4.01
N GLN A 99 -9.75 -6.73 3.90
CA GLN A 99 -10.40 -7.07 2.63
C GLN A 99 -10.92 -5.79 1.97
N SER A 100 -10.51 -5.54 0.73
CA SER A 100 -10.89 -4.35 -0.03
C SER A 100 -11.55 -4.74 -1.34
N ASP A 101 -12.74 -4.19 -1.56
CA ASP A 101 -13.43 -4.23 -2.84
C ASP A 101 -13.11 -2.99 -3.68
N LYS A 102 -13.20 -3.14 -5.00
CA LYS A 102 -13.02 -2.03 -5.95
C LYS A 102 -14.37 -1.51 -6.38
N THR A 103 -14.55 -0.20 -6.33
CA THR A 103 -15.73 0.49 -6.86
C THR A 103 -15.32 1.65 -7.76
N VAL A 104 -16.23 2.07 -8.62
CA VAL A 104 -16.06 3.22 -9.51
C VAL A 104 -16.90 4.36 -8.95
N LEU A 105 -16.26 5.50 -8.73
CA LEU A 105 -16.96 6.72 -8.33
C LEU A 105 -17.38 7.49 -9.60
N LEU A 106 -18.67 7.75 -9.73
CA LEU A 106 -19.23 8.52 -10.83
C LEU A 106 -19.51 9.96 -10.38
N GLY A 107 -19.28 10.92 -11.27
CA GLY A 107 -19.72 12.29 -11.05
C GLY A 107 -21.25 12.35 -10.95
N LYS A 108 -21.78 13.29 -10.17
CA LYS A 108 -23.22 13.43 -9.91
C LYS A 108 -24.09 13.49 -11.19
N ASN A 109 -23.54 13.96 -12.30
CA ASN A 109 -24.23 14.07 -13.59
C ASN A 109 -24.05 12.86 -14.50
N ASN A 110 -23.26 11.85 -14.10
CA ASN A 110 -22.97 10.65 -14.89
C ASN A 110 -23.80 9.45 -14.39
N VAL A 111 -25.06 9.67 -14.01
CA VAL A 111 -25.94 8.66 -13.39
C VAL A 111 -26.34 7.52 -14.33
N ASP A 112 -26.12 7.67 -15.63
CA ASP A 112 -26.51 6.68 -16.63
C ASP A 112 -25.48 5.57 -16.83
N ILE A 113 -24.28 5.67 -16.23
CA ILE A 113 -23.25 4.63 -16.35
C ILE A 113 -23.60 3.45 -15.44
N LYS A 114 -23.95 2.31 -16.04
CA LYS A 114 -24.52 1.15 -15.30
C LYS A 114 -23.57 -0.04 -15.14
N ASN A 115 -22.51 -0.09 -15.94
CA ASN A 115 -21.60 -1.23 -15.95
C ASN A 115 -20.18 -0.80 -16.39
N ILE A 116 -19.23 -1.73 -16.24
CA ILE A 116 -17.82 -1.48 -16.54
C ILE A 116 -17.54 -1.31 -18.04
N GLU A 117 -18.38 -1.89 -18.90
CA GLU A 117 -18.23 -1.82 -20.36
C GLU A 117 -18.43 -0.39 -20.87
N GLU A 118 -19.36 0.34 -20.28
CA GLU A 118 -19.61 1.75 -20.58
C GLU A 118 -18.43 2.67 -20.21
N LEU A 119 -17.48 2.19 -19.38
CA LEU A 119 -16.26 2.93 -19.03
C LEU A 119 -15.18 2.90 -20.12
N LYS A 120 -15.26 1.97 -21.08
CA LYS A 120 -14.24 1.77 -22.12
C LYS A 120 -14.04 3.02 -22.98
N ASN A 121 -15.13 3.74 -23.26
CA ASN A 121 -15.14 4.93 -24.11
C ASN A 121 -15.00 6.25 -23.34
N LEU A 122 -14.74 6.19 -22.02
CA LEU A 122 -14.68 7.37 -21.16
C LEU A 122 -13.24 7.63 -20.69
N LYS A 123 -13.00 8.83 -20.15
CA LYS A 123 -11.77 9.11 -19.40
C LYS A 123 -11.98 8.69 -17.95
N VAL A 124 -11.24 7.67 -17.50
CA VAL A 124 -11.29 7.15 -16.13
C VAL A 124 -9.97 7.48 -15.44
N GLY A 125 -10.04 8.22 -14.34
CA GLY A 125 -8.89 8.50 -13.50
C GLY A 125 -8.57 7.31 -12.60
N VAL A 126 -7.29 6.95 -12.52
CA VAL A 126 -6.78 5.91 -11.61
C VAL A 126 -5.46 6.36 -11.03
N LYS A 127 -5.12 5.84 -9.84
CA LYS A 127 -3.77 5.98 -9.29
C LYS A 127 -2.81 5.12 -10.09
N GLU A 128 -1.73 5.72 -10.59
CA GLU A 128 -0.65 5.02 -11.30
C GLU A 128 -0.05 3.90 -10.43
N ALA A 129 0.32 2.77 -11.04
CA ALA A 129 0.88 1.59 -10.39
C ALA A 129 -0.03 0.97 -9.29
N SER A 130 -1.33 1.27 -9.32
CA SER A 130 -2.32 0.66 -8.43
C SER A 130 -2.95 -0.58 -9.05
N THR A 131 -3.57 -1.43 -8.24
CA THR A 131 -4.37 -2.54 -8.76
C THR A 131 -5.60 -2.06 -9.53
N SER A 132 -6.10 -0.85 -9.26
CA SER A 132 -7.20 -0.25 -10.04
C SER A 132 -6.76 0.18 -11.45
N GLU A 133 -5.50 0.60 -11.62
CA GLU A 133 -4.94 0.84 -12.96
C GLU A 133 -4.91 -0.45 -13.80
N LYS A 134 -4.48 -1.57 -13.20
CA LYS A 134 -4.46 -2.88 -13.87
C LYS A 134 -5.85 -3.29 -14.34
N VAL A 135 -6.85 -3.14 -13.47
CA VAL A 135 -8.26 -3.39 -13.79
C VAL A 135 -8.72 -2.52 -14.96
N ILE A 136 -8.51 -1.20 -14.92
CA ILE A 136 -8.97 -0.33 -16.02
C ILE A 136 -8.22 -0.64 -17.33
N LYS A 137 -6.92 -0.95 -17.29
CA LYS A 137 -6.16 -1.34 -18.49
C LYS A 137 -6.65 -2.66 -19.09
N SER A 138 -7.05 -3.65 -18.28
CA SER A 138 -7.53 -4.95 -18.82
C SER A 138 -8.84 -4.82 -19.60
N PHE A 139 -9.69 -3.85 -19.30
CA PHE A 139 -10.93 -3.60 -20.05
C PHE A 139 -10.73 -2.68 -21.27
N ARG A 140 -9.60 -1.99 -21.38
CA ARG A 140 -9.31 -1.03 -22.45
C ARG A 140 -8.51 -1.61 -23.62
N ILE A 141 -8.36 -2.94 -23.69
CA ILE A 141 -7.65 -3.57 -24.80
C ILE A 141 -8.45 -3.36 -26.09
N GLN A 142 -8.02 -2.36 -26.87
CA GLN A 142 -8.00 -2.33 -28.34
C GLN A 142 -6.54 -2.13 -28.76
#